data_AF-A0A6G4IRZ9-F1
#
_entry.id   AF-A0A6G4IRZ9-F1
#
_cell.length_a   1.000
_cell.length_b   1.000
_cell.length_c   1.000
_cell.angle_alpha   90.00
_cell.angle_beta   90.00
_cell.angle_gamma   90.00
#
_symmetry.space_group_name_H-M   'P 1'
#
loop_
_entity.id
_entity.type
_entity.pdbx_description
1 polymer ?
#
loop_
_entity_poly.entity_id
_entity_poly.type
_entity_poly.pdbx_seq_one_letter_code
_entity_poly.pdbx_strand_id
1 'polypeptide(L)'
;MSVNELLFGQYPKFNRQIYVASSTYKQAQTIFKMASQQVNLMRSKSKLIREKTDVRKTDIEDVLSSSVFAPLSNNPEAVDGKDPTVAILDELASMPDDEMYS
;
A
#
# COMPACT_ATOMS: atom_id res chain seq x y z
N MET A 1 -3.45 6.95 -7.80
CA MET A 1 -2.03 7.34 -7.60
C MET A 1 -1.23 6.22 -6.94
N SER A 2 -1.68 5.69 -5.80
CA SER A 2 -0.99 4.62 -5.05
C SER A 2 -0.72 3.30 -5.82
N VAL A 3 -1.71 2.82 -6.56
CA VAL A 3 -1.58 1.59 -7.36
C VAL A 3 -0.60 1.77 -8.53
N ASN A 4 -0.52 2.98 -9.08
CA ASN A 4 0.45 3.28 -10.14
C ASN A 4 1.87 3.22 -9.62
N GLU A 5 2.09 3.71 -8.39
CA GLU A 5 3.39 3.56 -7.75
C GLU A 5 3.74 2.08 -7.72
N LEU A 6 2.96 1.22 -7.07
CA LEU A 6 3.24 -0.22 -7.01
C LEU A 6 3.57 -0.84 -8.39
N LEU A 7 2.74 -0.60 -9.40
CA LEU A 7 2.84 -1.29 -10.69
C LEU A 7 3.87 -0.73 -11.67
N PHE A 8 4.17 0.58 -11.60
CA PHE A 8 4.91 1.30 -12.64
C PHE A 8 6.00 2.23 -12.11
N GLY A 9 6.16 2.35 -10.79
CA GLY A 9 7.23 3.11 -10.18
C GLY A 9 8.60 2.63 -10.66
N GLN A 10 9.47 3.60 -10.94
CA GLN A 10 10.79 3.35 -11.55
C GLN A 10 11.91 3.26 -10.51
N TYR A 11 11.75 3.95 -9.37
CA TYR A 11 12.81 4.09 -8.38
C TYR A 11 12.25 4.04 -6.94
N PRO A 12 12.84 3.22 -6.06
CA PRO A 12 13.77 2.13 -6.35
C PRO A 12 13.07 1.03 -7.17
N LYS A 13 13.84 0.29 -8.00
CA LYS A 13 13.25 -0.73 -8.88
C LYS A 13 12.67 -1.93 -8.11
N PHE A 14 13.17 -2.17 -6.90
CA PHE A 14 12.82 -3.30 -6.05
C PHE A 14 12.47 -2.84 -4.64
N ASN A 15 11.79 -3.71 -3.88
CA ASN A 15 11.51 -3.56 -2.45
C ASN A 15 10.79 -2.25 -2.08
N ARG A 16 9.90 -1.77 -2.94
CA ARG A 16 9.11 -0.58 -2.60
C ARG A 16 8.07 -0.94 -1.57
N GLN A 17 8.20 -0.36 -0.39
CA GLN A 17 7.23 -0.53 0.68
C GLN A 17 6.29 0.67 0.67
N ILE A 18 5.07 0.45 0.19
CA ILE A 18 4.05 1.49 0.05
C ILE A 18 2.99 1.23 1.10
N TYR A 19 2.82 2.20 1.98
CA TYR A 19 1.92 2.08 3.10
C TYR A 19 0.84 3.14 3.08
N VAL A 20 -0.36 2.76 3.51
CA VAL A 20 -1.46 3.69 3.76
C VAL A 20 -1.70 3.74 5.26
N ALA A 21 -1.66 4.95 5.80
CA ALA A 21 -2.01 5.25 7.17
C ALA A 21 -3.15 6.28 7.18
N SER A 22 -4.00 6.20 8.20
CA SER A 22 -5.17 7.07 8.39
C SER A 22 -5.48 7.12 9.88
N SER A 23 -6.37 8.03 10.30
CA SER A 23 -6.75 8.19 11.71
C SER A 23 -7.28 6.88 12.33
N THR A 24 -7.96 6.04 11.53
CA THR A 24 -8.37 4.70 11.95
C THR A 24 -7.91 3.59 10.99
N TYR A 25 -7.58 2.43 11.55
CA TYR A 25 -7.25 1.23 10.76
C TYR A 25 -8.36 0.84 9.77
N LYS A 26 -9.63 1.08 10.12
CA LYS A 26 -10.76 0.79 9.25
C LYS A 26 -10.76 1.67 7.99
N GLN A 27 -10.37 2.95 8.09
CA GLN A 27 -10.22 3.82 6.94
C GLN A 27 -9.05 3.36 6.06
N ALA A 28 -7.89 3.05 6.66
CA ALA A 28 -6.74 2.49 5.94
C ALA A 28 -7.13 1.19 5.19
N GLN A 29 -7.86 0.27 5.83
CA GLN A 29 -8.42 -0.93 5.17
C GLN A 29 -9.38 -0.59 4.03
N THR A 30 -10.19 0.45 4.18
CA THR A 30 -11.13 0.88 3.14
C THR A 30 -10.35 1.36 1.90
N ILE A 31 -9.31 2.16 2.09
CA ILE A 31 -8.41 2.59 1.01
C ILE A 31 -7.71 1.38 0.37
N PHE A 32 -7.23 0.44 1.18
CA PHE A 32 -6.63 -0.80 0.70
C PHE A 32 -7.60 -1.64 -0.15
N LYS A 33 -8.85 -1.76 0.28
CA LYS A 33 -9.91 -2.47 -0.47
C LYS A 33 -10.15 -1.81 -1.83
N MET A 34 -10.18 -0.48 -1.89
CA MET A 34 -10.31 0.26 -3.14
C MET A 34 -9.11 0.00 -4.08
N ALA A 35 -7.88 0.03 -3.55
CA ALA A 35 -6.68 -0.29 -4.32
C ALA A 35 -6.70 -1.74 -4.85
N SER A 36 -7.10 -2.70 -4.01
CA SER A 36 -7.24 -4.11 -4.37
C SER A 36 -8.25 -4.34 -5.49
N GLN A 37 -9.38 -3.62 -5.46
CA GLN A 37 -10.38 -3.68 -6.54
C GLN A 37 -9.82 -3.14 -7.86
N GLN A 38 -9.07 -2.04 -7.84
CA GLN A 38 -8.43 -1.49 -9.04
C GLN A 38 -7.40 -2.46 -9.62
N VAL A 39 -6.56 -3.08 -8.78
CA VAL A 39 -5.60 -4.09 -9.22
C VAL A 39 -6.31 -5.28 -9.82
N ASN A 40 -7.34 -5.82 -9.17
CA ASN A 40 -8.10 -6.95 -9.71
C ASN A 40 -8.79 -6.63 -11.04
N LEU A 41 -9.28 -5.39 -11.23
CA LEU A 41 -9.80 -4.95 -12.53
C LEU A 41 -8.73 -4.93 -13.63
N MET A 42 -7.48 -4.58 -13.30
CA MET A 42 -6.37 -4.64 -14.25
C MET A 42 -5.92 -6.07 -14.51
N ARG A 43 -5.91 -6.93 -13.49
CA ARG A 43 -5.60 -8.37 -13.61
C ARG A 43 -6.58 -9.10 -14.53
N SER A 44 -7.85 -8.68 -14.56
CA SER A 44 -8.84 -9.27 -15.47
C SER A 44 -8.59 -8.91 -16.94
N LYS A 45 -7.92 -7.77 -17.20
CA LYS A 45 -7.60 -7.28 -18.55
C LYS A 45 -6.20 -7.63 -19.03
N SER A 46 -5.25 -7.88 -18.13
CA SER A 46 -3.84 -8.12 -18.47
C SER A 46 -3.30 -9.38 -17.81
N LYS A 47 -2.88 -10.35 -18.63
CA LYS A 47 -2.18 -11.57 -18.16
C LYS A 47 -0.88 -11.22 -17.43
N LEU A 48 -0.12 -10.26 -17.95
CA LEU A 48 1.13 -9.80 -17.33
C LEU A 48 0.90 -9.26 -15.91
N ILE A 49 -0.10 -8.39 -15.73
CA ILE A 49 -0.40 -7.85 -14.39
C ILE A 49 -0.85 -8.97 -13.47
N ARG A 50 -1.70 -9.87 -13.94
CA ARG A 50 -2.18 -11.01 -13.16
C ARG A 50 -1.07 -11.94 -12.67
N GLU A 51 -0.04 -12.17 -13.48
CA GLU A 51 1.11 -13.00 -13.13
C GLU A 51 2.12 -12.27 -12.24
N LYS A 52 2.29 -10.96 -12.42
CA LYS A 52 3.23 -10.17 -11.61
C LYS A 52 2.67 -9.69 -10.27
N THR A 53 1.37 -9.78 -10.03
CA THR A 53 0.75 -9.30 -8.78
C THR A 53 0.06 -10.42 -8.01
N ASP A 54 0.36 -10.51 -6.71
CA ASP A 54 -0.41 -11.30 -5.75
C ASP A 54 -1.26 -10.36 -4.89
N VAL A 55 -2.57 -10.63 -4.80
CA VAL A 55 -3.53 -9.78 -4.09
C VAL A 55 -4.05 -10.57 -2.90
N ARG A 56 -3.57 -10.24 -1.69
CA ARG A 56 -3.93 -10.89 -0.43
C ARG A 56 -4.91 -10.00 0.35
N LYS A 57 -5.40 -10.52 1.48
CA LYS A 57 -6.27 -9.75 2.39
C LYS A 57 -5.51 -8.66 3.14
N THR A 58 -4.21 -8.85 3.32
CA THR A 58 -3.32 -8.03 4.13
C THR A 58 -2.52 -7.03 3.29
N ASP A 59 -2.24 -7.38 2.04
CA ASP A 59 -1.29 -6.67 1.19
C ASP A 59 -1.50 -7.01 -0.30
N ILE A 60 -0.93 -6.19 -1.17
CA ILE A 60 -0.76 -6.46 -2.60
C ILE A 60 0.74 -6.48 -2.87
N GLU A 61 1.23 -7.59 -3.41
CA GLU A 61 2.64 -7.77 -3.74
C GLU A 61 2.84 -7.73 -5.27
N ASP A 62 3.81 -6.96 -5.75
CA ASP A 62 4.39 -7.14 -7.08
C ASP A 62 5.56 -8.13 -6.95
N VAL A 63 5.33 -9.39 -7.34
CA VAL A 63 6.26 -10.51 -7.11
C VAL A 63 7.56 -10.38 -7.89
N LEU A 64 7.58 -9.59 -8.97
CA LEU A 64 8.80 -9.40 -9.77
C LEU A 64 9.75 -8.39 -9.13
N SER A 65 9.19 -7.42 -8.41
CA SER A 65 9.96 -6.37 -7.74
C SER A 65 10.05 -6.53 -6.23
N SER A 66 9.35 -7.51 -5.65
CA SER A 66 9.15 -7.66 -4.20
C SER A 66 8.62 -6.37 -3.55
N SER A 67 7.84 -5.59 -4.31
CA SER A 67 7.23 -4.37 -3.82
C SER A 67 5.87 -4.68 -3.20
N VAL A 68 5.52 -3.98 -2.13
CA VAL A 68 4.33 -4.25 -1.33
C VAL A 68 3.49 -2.99 -1.17
N PHE A 69 2.17 -3.16 -1.27
CA PHE A 69 1.19 -2.16 -0.88
C PHE A 69 0.32 -2.70 0.25
N ALA A 70 0.32 -2.06 1.41
CA ALA A 70 -0.45 -2.53 2.56
C ALA A 70 -1.05 -1.38 3.39
N PRO A 71 -2.19 -1.60 4.06
CA PRO A 71 -2.65 -0.69 5.10
C PRO A 71 -1.82 -0.93 6.36
N LEU A 72 -1.38 0.14 6.99
CA LEU A 72 -0.82 0.06 8.33
C LEU A 72 -1.96 0.07 9.35
N SER A 73 -1.68 -0.32 10.60
CA SER A 73 -2.63 -0.31 11.74
C SER A 73 -2.16 0.59 12.86
N ASN A 74 -3.08 1.18 13.64
CA ASN A 74 -2.83 2.21 14.68
C ASN A 74 -2.11 1.73 15.94
N ASN A 75 -1.05 0.97 15.75
CA ASN A 75 -0.04 0.62 16.73
C ASN A 75 1.30 1.21 16.23
N PRO A 76 1.95 2.13 16.96
CA PRO A 76 3.25 2.70 16.62
C PRO A 76 4.33 1.65 16.28
N GLU A 77 4.26 0.46 16.87
CA GLU A 77 5.17 -0.66 16.59
C GLU A 77 4.97 -1.25 15.18
N ALA A 78 3.88 -0.94 14.49
CA ALA A 78 3.60 -1.46 13.16
C ALA A 78 4.46 -0.79 12.07
N VAL A 79 5.10 0.34 12.36
CA VAL A 79 6.09 1.02 11.48
C VAL A 79 7.52 0.64 11.88
N ASP A 80 7.73 0.16 13.11
CA ASP A 80 9.04 -0.26 13.59
C ASP A 80 9.56 -1.48 12.78
N GLY A 81 10.77 -1.37 12.25
CA GLY A 81 11.36 -2.36 11.34
C GLY A 81 10.88 -2.29 9.88
N LYS A 82 10.11 -1.28 9.49
CA LYS A 82 9.74 -1.03 8.08
C LYS A 82 10.54 0.12 7.48
N ASP A 83 10.82 0.01 6.18
CA ASP A 83 11.55 1.02 5.41
C ASP A 83 10.63 1.55 4.29
N PRO A 84 9.66 2.42 4.65
CA PRO A 84 8.65 2.92 3.72
C PRO A 84 9.32 3.74 2.62
N THR A 85 9.16 3.29 1.37
CA THR A 85 9.50 4.13 0.21
C THR A 85 8.47 5.23 0.04
N VAL A 86 7.19 4.91 0.28
CA VAL A 86 6.07 5.85 0.15
C VAL A 86 5.08 5.62 1.28
N ALA A 87 4.77 6.68 2.01
CA ALA A 87 3.67 6.71 2.98
C ALA A 87 2.54 7.60 2.44
N ILE A 88 1.32 7.07 2.46
CA ILE A 88 0.10 7.78 2.07
C ILE A 88 -0.66 8.07 3.35
N LEU A 89 -0.69 9.33 3.74
CA LEU A 89 -1.37 9.80 4.95
C LEU A 89 -2.72 10.39 4.55
N ASP A 90 -3.78 9.71 4.93
CA ASP A 90 -5.12 10.27 4.85
C ASP A 90 -5.45 11.00 6.15
N GLU A 91 -6.20 12.11 6.05
CA GLU A 91 -6.64 12.89 7.22
C GLU A 91 -5.52 13.46 8.12
N LEU A 92 -4.33 13.77 7.56
CA LEU A 92 -3.16 14.26 8.31
C LEU A 92 -3.48 15.48 9.20
N ALA A 93 -4.28 16.43 8.71
CA ALA A 93 -4.62 17.65 9.47
C ALA A 93 -5.50 17.40 10.71
N SER A 94 -6.11 16.22 10.83
CA SER A 94 -6.92 15.80 11.97
C SER A 94 -6.22 14.75 12.83
N MET A 95 -4.98 14.38 12.49
CA MET A 95 -4.16 13.56 13.37
C MET A 95 -3.80 14.36 14.63
N PRO A 96 -3.82 13.73 15.82
CA PRO A 96 -3.58 14.43 17.07
C PRO A 96 -2.14 14.97 17.21
N ASP A 97 -1.21 14.45 16.41
CA ASP A 97 0.14 14.97 16.23
C ASP A 97 0.72 14.57 14.85
N ASP A 98 2.00 14.90 14.65
CA ASP A 98 2.76 14.68 13.42
C ASP A 98 3.37 13.26 13.35
N GLU A 99 3.10 12.41 14.35
CA GLU A 99 3.52 11.02 14.31
C GLU A 99 2.67 10.27 13.29
N MET A 100 3.32 9.42 12.51
CA MET A 100 2.63 8.56 11.57
C MET A 100 1.95 7.44 12.34
N TYR A 101 0.77 7.74 12.88
CA TYR A 101 -0.15 6.75 13.42
C TYR A 101 -0.56 5.83 12.30
N SER A 102 -0.06 4.62 12.38
CA SER A 102 -0.32 3.58 11.41
C SER A 102 -1.80 3.22 11.32
#